data_AF-A0A9W8LZ35-F1
#
_entry.id   AF-A0A9W8LZ35-F1
#
_cell.length_a   1.000
_cell.length_b   1.000
_cell.length_c   1.000
_cell.angle_alpha   90.00
_cell.angle_beta   90.00
_cell.angle_gamma   90.00
#
_symmetry.space_group_name_H-M   'P 1'
#
loop_
_entity.id
_entity.type
_entity.pdbx_description
1 polymer ?
#
loop_
_entity_poly.entity_id
_entity_poly.type
_entity_poly.pdbx_seq_one_letter_code
_entity_poly.pdbx_strand_id
1 'polypeptide(L)'
;MAQDAADAATFGNIRVLPAASPKYHLDFGIAEYKDFHLGQMAEFKEPEMKVTAEEMASARIPLRYRDYCAHMLIPLNKCRHRTMYMPWKCEEERHAYEECQYRDFMRRSKMLAQIKQGAQPSQN
;
A
#
# COMPACT_ATOMS: atom_id res chain seq x y z
N MET A 1 14.46 -7.80 43.96
CA MET A 1 14.72 -9.03 43.21
C MET A 1 13.50 -9.27 42.34
N ALA A 2 13.60 -8.95 41.06
CA ALA A 2 12.51 -9.03 40.09
C ALA A 2 12.51 -10.42 39.44
N GLN A 3 11.35 -11.08 39.42
CA GLN A 3 11.12 -12.29 38.62
C GLN A 3 9.69 -12.24 38.07
N ASP A 4 9.52 -11.46 37.00
CA ASP A 4 8.46 -11.65 36.01
C ASP A 4 9.13 -12.07 34.70
N ALA A 5 8.89 -13.30 34.23
CA ALA A 5 9.34 -13.74 32.91
C ALA A 5 8.43 -14.85 32.35
N ALA A 6 7.48 -14.40 31.53
CA ALA A 6 7.08 -14.95 30.24
C ALA A 6 6.73 -16.45 30.15
N ASP A 7 5.44 -16.74 30.14
CA ASP A 7 4.85 -17.97 29.64
C ASP A 7 5.10 -18.15 28.13
N ALA A 8 5.85 -19.21 27.79
CA ALA A 8 6.04 -19.66 26.42
C ALA A 8 4.85 -20.54 25.98
N ALA A 9 3.97 -20.01 25.13
CA ALA A 9 2.90 -20.77 24.51
C ALA A 9 3.46 -21.81 23.51
N THR A 10 3.35 -23.10 23.84
CA THR A 10 3.80 -24.22 23.01
C THR A 10 2.58 -24.91 22.40
N PHE A 11 2.38 -24.82 21.07
CA PHE A 11 1.33 -25.57 20.36
C PHE A 11 1.99 -26.59 19.44
N GLY A 12 1.98 -27.87 19.86
CA GLY A 12 2.51 -28.99 19.08
C GLY A 12 4.03 -28.99 18.94
N ASN A 13 4.61 -30.10 18.46
CA ASN A 13 6.05 -30.33 18.33
C ASN A 13 6.79 -29.41 17.31
N ILE A 14 6.20 -28.26 16.98
CA ILE A 14 6.80 -27.22 16.18
C ILE A 14 7.46 -26.23 17.14
N ARG A 15 8.80 -26.25 17.21
CA ARG A 15 9.55 -25.13 17.79
C ARG A 15 9.32 -23.90 16.90
N VAL A 16 8.45 -22.99 17.32
CA VAL A 16 8.41 -21.64 16.77
C VAL A 16 9.71 -20.95 17.22
N LEU A 17 10.67 -20.83 16.32
CA LEU A 17 11.84 -19.99 16.56
C LEU A 17 11.36 -18.55 16.73
N PRO A 18 11.77 -17.85 17.79
CA PRO A 18 11.51 -16.43 17.92
C PRO A 18 12.14 -15.70 16.72
N ALA A 19 11.38 -14.78 16.12
CA ALA A 19 11.82 -13.96 15.01
C ALA A 19 12.94 -13.01 15.45
N ALA A 20 14.19 -13.45 15.38
CA ALA A 20 15.35 -12.57 15.46
C ALA A 20 16.61 -13.28 14.93
N SER A 21 16.93 -13.06 13.66
CA SER A 21 18.32 -13.18 13.20
C SER A 21 18.64 -12.04 12.24
N PRO A 22 19.11 -10.88 12.74
CA PRO A 22 19.65 -9.83 11.90
C PRO A 22 21.11 -10.18 11.60
N LYS A 23 21.39 -10.78 10.44
CA LYS A 23 22.77 -11.10 9.99
C LYS A 23 23.36 -10.08 9.00
N TYR A 24 22.86 -8.85 9.01
CA TYR A 24 23.45 -7.75 8.24
C TYR A 24 23.57 -6.52 9.14
N HIS A 25 24.56 -6.55 10.02
CA HIS A 25 24.99 -5.37 10.77
C HIS A 25 25.80 -4.51 9.79
N LEU A 26 25.17 -3.48 9.22
CA LEU A 26 25.89 -2.38 8.58
C LEU A 26 26.27 -1.39 9.68
N ASP A 27 27.51 -0.92 9.68
CA ASP A 27 28.12 -0.05 10.70
C ASP A 27 27.58 1.40 10.70
N PHE A 28 26.28 1.58 10.51
CA PHE A 28 25.56 2.83 10.77
C PHE A 28 24.79 2.66 12.08
N GLY A 29 24.96 3.61 13.00
CA GLY A 29 24.54 3.48 14.40
C GLY A 29 23.07 3.09 14.60
N ILE A 30 22.84 2.24 15.59
CA ILE A 30 21.53 1.66 15.98
C ILE A 30 20.49 2.75 16.38
N ALA A 31 20.94 3.96 16.69
CA ALA A 31 20.08 5.11 17.00
C ALA A 31 19.44 5.71 15.73
N GLU A 32 20.16 5.83 14.61
CA GLU A 32 19.61 6.36 13.35
C GLU A 32 18.64 5.39 12.67
N TYR A 33 18.84 4.07 12.83
CA TYR A 33 17.94 3.04 12.30
C TYR A 33 16.56 3.07 12.98
N LYS A 34 16.51 3.38 14.28
CA LYS A 34 15.23 3.46 15.00
C LYS A 34 14.43 4.68 14.60
N ASP A 35 15.05 5.82 14.32
CA ASP A 35 14.32 7.01 13.86
C ASP A 35 13.76 6.82 12.44
N PHE A 36 14.50 6.15 11.55
CA PHE A 36 13.98 5.78 10.22
C PHE A 36 12.86 4.72 10.28
N HIS A 37 12.93 3.78 11.24
CA HIS A 37 11.90 2.75 11.40
C HIS A 37 10.66 3.19 12.20
N LEU A 38 10.79 4.08 13.19
CA LEU A 38 9.66 4.63 13.96
C LEU A 38 8.87 5.67 13.16
N GLY A 39 9.49 6.34 12.19
CA GLY A 39 8.80 7.30 11.30
C GLY A 39 7.88 6.69 10.26
N GLN A 40 7.90 5.37 10.04
CA GLN A 40 7.18 4.72 8.94
C GLN A 40 6.08 3.72 9.37
N MET A 41 5.71 3.74 10.66
CA MET A 41 4.79 2.73 11.19
C MET A 41 3.30 3.10 11.08
N ALA A 42 2.90 4.36 10.99
CA ALA A 42 1.47 4.69 11.01
C ALA A 42 1.12 6.13 10.65
N GLU A 43 1.41 6.58 9.43
CA GLU A 43 0.58 7.65 8.87
C GLU A 43 -0.09 7.18 7.59
N PHE A 44 -1.29 6.63 7.76
CA PHE A 44 -2.23 6.37 6.68
C PHE A 44 -2.83 7.69 6.21
N LYS A 45 -2.04 8.50 5.48
CA LYS A 45 -2.62 9.67 4.81
C LYS A 45 -3.61 9.17 3.77
N GLU A 46 -4.88 9.52 3.94
CA GLU A 46 -5.90 9.22 2.94
C GLU A 46 -5.51 9.88 1.60
N PRO A 47 -5.52 9.14 0.49
CA PRO A 47 -5.23 9.74 -0.80
C PRO A 47 -6.32 10.73 -1.19
N GLU A 48 -5.92 11.88 -1.73
CA GLU A 48 -6.86 12.89 -2.20
C GLU A 48 -7.49 12.45 -3.53
N MET A 49 -8.83 12.49 -3.60
CA MET A 49 -9.57 12.27 -4.85
C MET A 49 -9.36 13.45 -5.80
N LYS A 50 -8.64 13.22 -6.89
CA LYS A 50 -8.33 14.27 -7.89
C LYS A 50 -9.45 14.53 -8.90
N VAL A 51 -10.48 13.70 -8.94
CA VAL A 51 -11.58 13.75 -9.93
C VAL A 51 -12.90 13.92 -9.21
N THR A 52 -13.77 14.77 -9.75
CA THR A 52 -15.13 14.94 -9.25
C THR A 52 -16.04 13.78 -9.67
N ALA A 53 -17.17 13.60 -8.96
CA ALA A 53 -18.13 12.55 -9.29
C ALA A 53 -18.76 12.75 -10.69
N GLU A 54 -19.00 14.00 -11.08
CA GLU A 54 -19.57 14.39 -12.37
C GLU A 54 -18.64 14.04 -13.54
N GLU A 55 -17.34 14.30 -13.38
CA GLU A 55 -16.32 13.93 -14.36
C GLU A 55 -16.21 12.40 -14.54
N MET A 56 -16.30 11.62 -13.46
CA MET A 56 -16.31 10.16 -13.56
C MET A 56 -17.58 9.62 -14.25
N ALA A 57 -18.72 10.27 -14.00
CA ALA A 57 -20.00 9.91 -14.62
C ALA A 57 -20.02 10.23 -16.12
N SER A 58 -19.56 11.43 -16.51
CA SER A 58 -19.44 11.86 -17.91
C SER A 58 -18.47 10.98 -18.70
N ALA A 59 -17.37 10.53 -18.09
CA ALA A 59 -16.42 9.58 -18.68
C ALA A 59 -16.93 8.12 -18.72
N ARG A 60 -18.16 7.86 -18.24
CA ARG A 60 -18.81 6.54 -18.21
C ARG A 60 -17.93 5.45 -17.60
N ILE A 61 -17.22 5.77 -16.51
CA ILE A 61 -16.37 4.80 -15.81
C ILE A 61 -17.27 3.81 -15.04
N PRO A 62 -17.10 2.48 -15.23
CA PRO A 62 -17.87 1.49 -14.50
C PRO A 62 -17.46 1.47 -13.03
N LEU A 63 -18.37 1.08 -12.14
CA LEU A 63 -18.21 1.17 -10.68
C LEU A 63 -16.90 0.56 -10.16
N ARG A 64 -16.42 -0.52 -10.78
CA ARG A 64 -15.18 -1.22 -10.37
C ARG A 64 -13.89 -0.43 -10.56
N TYR A 65 -13.90 0.63 -11.38
CA TYR A 65 -12.70 1.44 -11.65
C TYR A 65 -12.82 2.87 -11.12
N ARG A 66 -13.81 3.14 -10.25
CA ARG A 66 -14.01 4.44 -9.60
C ARG A 66 -13.15 4.55 -8.33
N ASP A 67 -11.86 4.26 -8.46
CA ASP A 67 -10.87 4.34 -7.38
C ASP A 67 -10.18 5.72 -7.36
N TYR A 68 -9.31 5.97 -6.38
CA TYR A 68 -8.46 7.18 -6.36
C TYR A 68 -7.62 7.38 -7.63
N CYS A 69 -7.38 6.31 -8.40
CA CYS A 69 -6.65 6.31 -9.67
C CYS A 69 -7.51 6.68 -10.90
N ALA A 70 -8.79 7.02 -10.75
CA ALA A 70 -9.69 7.35 -11.86
C ALA A 70 -9.18 8.51 -12.74
N HIS A 71 -8.41 9.45 -12.17
CA HIS A 71 -7.81 10.57 -12.91
C HIS A 71 -6.87 10.12 -14.04
N MET A 72 -6.18 9.00 -13.88
CA MET A 72 -5.31 8.43 -14.92
C MET A 72 -6.08 7.58 -15.94
N LEU A 73 -7.25 7.06 -15.56
CA LEU A 73 -8.06 6.23 -16.44
C LEU A 73 -8.78 7.05 -17.54
N ILE A 74 -9.20 8.27 -17.21
CA ILE A 74 -9.83 9.19 -18.17
C ILE A 74 -8.93 9.46 -19.38
N PRO A 75 -7.66 9.90 -19.24
CA PRO A 75 -6.77 10.11 -20.37
C PRO A 75 -6.43 8.80 -21.11
N LEU A 76 -6.29 7.68 -20.40
CA LEU A 76 -6.06 6.37 -21.02
C LEU A 76 -7.22 5.96 -21.94
N ASN A 77 -8.47 6.13 -21.49
CA ASN A 77 -9.64 5.84 -22.31
C ASN A 77 -9.73 6.77 -23.52
N LYS A 78 -9.40 8.06 -23.36
CA LYS A 78 -9.32 9.00 -24.49
C LYS A 78 -8.26 8.56 -25.52
N CYS A 79 -7.08 8.14 -25.07
CA CYS A 79 -6.04 7.62 -25.95
C CYS A 79 -6.50 6.36 -26.69
N ARG A 80 -7.08 5.39 -25.97
CA ARG A 80 -7.60 4.14 -26.53
C ARG A 80 -8.66 4.37 -27.61
N HIS A 81 -9.61 5.29 -27.38
CA HIS A 81 -10.61 5.62 -28.38
C HIS A 81 -9.98 6.30 -29.62
N ARG A 82 -9.01 7.19 -29.43
CA ARG A 82 -8.31 7.87 -30.55
C ARG A 82 -7.49 6.89 -31.40
N THR A 83 -6.86 5.90 -30.78
CA THR A 83 -5.95 4.95 -31.44
C THR A 83 -6.61 3.61 -31.72
N MET A 84 -7.94 3.51 -31.65
CA MET A 84 -8.66 2.26 -31.90
C MET A 84 -8.11 1.06 -31.08
N TYR A 85 -7.71 1.31 -29.83
CA TYR A 85 -7.17 0.32 -28.89
C TYR A 85 -5.87 -0.37 -29.36
N MET A 86 -5.04 0.30 -30.16
CA MET A 86 -3.72 -0.21 -30.54
C MET A 86 -2.81 -0.39 -29.30
N PRO A 87 -2.24 -1.58 -29.05
CA PRO A 87 -1.56 -1.89 -27.79
C PRO A 87 -0.27 -1.10 -27.56
N TRP A 88 0.44 -0.69 -28.62
CA TRP A 88 1.74 -0.01 -28.54
C TRP A 88 1.65 1.53 -28.52
N LYS A 89 0.46 2.14 -28.65
CA LYS A 89 0.34 3.60 -28.78
C LYS A 89 0.07 4.35 -27.47
N CYS A 90 -0.57 3.71 -26.50
CA CYS A 90 -0.97 4.32 -25.23
C CYS A 90 -0.23 3.68 -24.04
N GLU A 91 1.06 3.35 -24.24
CA GLU A 91 1.89 2.66 -23.25
C GLU A 91 2.12 3.52 -22.01
N GLU A 92 2.45 4.80 -22.20
CA GLU A 92 2.76 5.73 -21.10
C GLU A 92 1.55 5.93 -20.17
N GLU A 93 0.37 6.19 -20.75
CA GLU A 93 -0.86 6.37 -19.97
C GLU A 93 -1.29 5.05 -19.31
N ARG A 94 -1.00 3.91 -19.94
CA ARG A 94 -1.25 2.58 -19.35
C ARG A 94 -0.36 2.35 -18.14
N HIS A 95 0.95 2.56 -18.27
CA HIS A 95 1.90 2.37 -17.18
C HIS A 95 1.63 3.34 -16.02
N ALA A 96 1.27 4.60 -16.30
CA ALA A 96 0.90 5.55 -15.26
C ALA A 96 -0.36 5.11 -14.47
N TYR A 97 -1.35 4.54 -15.15
CA TYR A 97 -2.55 3.99 -14.49
C TYR A 97 -2.22 2.76 -13.65
N GLU A 98 -1.43 1.83 -14.18
CA GLU A 98 -1.01 0.59 -13.49
C GLU A 98 -0.14 0.89 -12.27
N GLU A 99 0.78 1.84 -12.37
CA GLU A 99 1.61 2.28 -11.25
C GLU A 99 0.74 2.86 -10.12
N CYS A 100 -0.25 3.68 -10.45
CA CYS A 100 -1.18 4.21 -9.46
C CYS A 100 -1.92 3.09 -8.73
N GLN A 101 -2.45 2.11 -9.47
CA GLN A 101 -3.15 0.95 -8.89
C GLN A 101 -2.22 0.12 -8.00
N TYR A 102 -0.97 -0.06 -8.41
CA TYR A 102 0.03 -0.77 -7.60
C TYR A 102 0.30 -0.04 -6.28
N ARG A 103 0.50 1.29 -6.32
CA ARG A 103 0.70 2.10 -5.11
C ARG A 103 -0.49 2.04 -4.17
N ASP A 104 -1.71 2.05 -4.71
CA ASP A 104 -2.94 1.91 -3.92
C ASP A 104 -3.07 0.51 -3.27
N PHE A 105 -2.73 -0.54 -4.02
CA PHE A 105 -2.69 -1.90 -3.49
C PHE A 105 -1.68 -2.05 -2.35
N MET A 106 -0.48 -1.47 -2.50
CA MET A 106 0.55 -1.48 -1.46
C MET A 106 0.09 -0.73 -0.20
N ARG A 107 -0.59 0.40 -0.37
CA ARG A 107 -1.23 1.14 0.72
C ARG A 107 -2.25 0.27 1.45
N ARG A 108 -3.21 -0.35 0.74
CA ARG A 108 -4.23 -1.22 1.34
C ARG A 108 -3.62 -2.47 2.01
N SER A 109 -2.57 -3.03 1.44
CA SER A 109 -1.86 -4.18 2.01
C SER A 109 -1.18 -3.84 3.33
N LYS A 110 -0.56 -2.65 3.44
CA LYS A 110 -0.02 -2.14 4.70
C LYS A 110 -1.12 -1.93 5.74
N MET A 111 -2.29 -1.44 5.32
CA MET A 111 -3.44 -1.20 6.21
C MET A 111 -3.90 -2.50 6.83
N LEU A 112 -4.04 -3.52 5.98
CA LEU A 112 -4.44 -4.85 6.43
C LEU A 112 -3.38 -5.48 7.35
N ALA A 113 -2.09 -5.27 7.09
CA ALA A 113 -1.02 -5.76 7.96
C ALA A 113 -1.08 -5.12 9.36
N GLN A 114 -1.35 -3.82 9.44
CA GLN A 114 -1.53 -3.10 10.70
C GLN A 114 -2.77 -3.56 11.48
N ILE A 115 -3.91 -3.71 10.78
CA ILE A 115 -5.15 -4.24 11.38
C ILE A 115 -4.90 -5.63 11.98
N LYS A 116 -4.16 -6.49 11.27
CA LYS A 116 -3.79 -7.83 11.76
C LYS A 116 -2.90 -7.79 13.00
N GLN A 117 -2.11 -6.72 13.18
CA GLN A 117 -1.25 -6.51 14.36
C GLN A 117 -1.99 -5.83 15.52
N GLY A 118 -3.32 -5.63 15.40
CA GLY A 118 -4.14 -5.01 16.44
C GLY A 118 -4.19 -3.49 16.39
N ALA A 119 -3.61 -2.86 15.36
CA ALA A 119 -3.74 -1.42 15.16
C ALA A 119 -5.10 -1.10 14.52
N GLN A 120 -5.83 -0.16 15.12
CA GLN A 120 -7.06 0.36 14.52
C GLN A 120 -6.70 1.41 13.46
N PRO A 121 -7.26 1.34 12.24
CA PRO A 121 -6.98 2.34 11.22
C PRO A 121 -7.60 3.68 11.67
N SER A 122 -6.78 4.72 11.77
CA SER A 122 -7.25 6.08 12.04
C SER A 122 -8.15 6.53 10.89
N GLN A 123 -9.44 6.66 11.16
CA GLN A 123 -10.38 7.34 10.26
C GLN A 123 -10.23 8.83 10.54
N ASN A 124 -9.74 9.59 9.56
CA ASN A 124 -9.82 11.05 9.59
C ASN A 124 -11.24 11.49 9.27
#